data_AF-A0A7L2GIN4-F1
#
_entry.id   AF-A0A7L2GIN4-F1
#
_cell.length_a   1.000
_cell.length_b   1.000
_cell.length_c   1.000
_cell.angle_alpha   90.00
_cell.angle_beta   90.00
_cell.angle_gamma   90.00
#
_symmetry.space_group_name_H-M   'P 1'
#
loop_
_entity.id
_entity.type
_entity.pdbx_description
1 polymer ?
#
loop_
_entity_poly.entity_id
_entity_poly.type
_entity_poly.pdbx_seq_one_letter_code
_entity_poly.pdbx_strand_id
1 'polypeptide(L)'
;QSYYFGEISIGTPPQNFLVLFDTGSGNLWVPSTSCQTAACENHSRFNPSQSSTFSGIDATYTLSYGFGDVSVELGYDTVTIQNIVVSSQEFGLSLNEPTSPFYYLDFDGILGMSYPGVGISGYNTLMQNMLQQNQLSEPIFSFYYSR
;
A
#
# COMPACT_ATOMS: atom_id res chain seq x y z
N GLN A 1 -13.12 -3.68 16.60
CA GLN A 1 -13.44 -3.69 15.16
C GLN A 1 -12.58 -4.79 14.56
N SER A 2 -13.11 -5.64 13.68
CA SER A 2 -12.31 -6.72 13.08
C SER A 2 -11.71 -6.21 11.78
N TYR A 3 -10.39 -6.29 11.66
CA TYR A 3 -9.64 -5.90 10.45
C TYR A 3 -9.18 -7.17 9.73
N TYR A 4 -9.24 -7.15 8.40
CA TYR A 4 -8.77 -8.25 7.56
C TYR A 4 -7.57 -7.78 6.76
N PHE A 5 -6.40 -8.17 7.20
CA PHE A 5 -5.12 -7.80 6.62
C PHE A 5 -4.32 -9.05 6.25
N GLY A 6 -3.32 -8.87 5.39
CA GLY A 6 -2.42 -9.94 4.99
C GLY A 6 -1.07 -9.39 4.59
N GLU A 7 -0.12 -10.31 4.39
CA GLU A 7 1.24 -9.95 4.02
C GLU A 7 1.34 -9.65 2.51
N ILE A 8 2.03 -8.55 2.20
CA ILE A 8 2.57 -8.25 0.88
C ILE A 8 4.07 -7.97 1.03
N SER A 9 4.81 -8.00 -0.08
CA SER A 9 6.20 -7.55 -0.09
C SER A 9 6.44 -6.53 -1.20
N ILE A 10 7.24 -5.51 -0.90
CA ILE A 10 7.59 -4.43 -1.82
C ILE A 10 9.12 -4.37 -1.96
N GLY A 11 9.61 -4.27 -3.19
CA GLY A 11 11.03 -4.03 -3.49
C GLY A 11 11.87 -5.26 -3.81
N THR A 12 13.13 -5.00 -4.17
CA THR A 12 14.13 -6.03 -4.49
C THR A 12 15.47 -5.74 -3.79
N PRO A 13 15.89 -6.52 -2.76
CA PRO A 13 15.16 -7.65 -2.17
C PRO A 13 13.83 -7.23 -1.51
N PRO A 14 12.88 -8.17 -1.34
CA PRO A 14 11.55 -7.86 -0.81
C PRO A 14 11.59 -7.39 0.65
N GLN A 15 10.80 -6.35 0.95
CA GLN A 15 10.49 -5.86 2.30
C GLN A 15 9.01 -6.17 2.59
N ASN A 16 8.71 -6.83 3.71
CA ASN A 16 7.36 -7.32 4.02
C ASN A 16 6.53 -6.30 4.81
N PHE A 17 5.23 -6.29 4.54
CA PHE A 17 4.26 -5.43 5.21
C PHE A 17 2.94 -6.19 5.41
N LEU A 18 2.30 -5.97 6.55
CA LEU A 18 0.90 -6.31 6.76
C LEU A 18 0.04 -5.15 6.27
N VAL A 19 -0.85 -5.42 5.32
CA VAL A 19 -1.74 -4.39 4.77
C VAL A 19 -3.20 -4.78 4.94
N LEU A 20 -4.03 -3.79 5.29
CA LEU A 20 -5.47 -3.92 5.26
C LEU A 20 -5.93 -4.00 3.80
N PHE A 21 -6.69 -5.03 3.44
CA PHE A 21 -7.33 -5.10 2.13
C PHE A 21 -8.62 -4.30 2.14
N ASP A 22 -8.60 -3.13 1.48
CA ASP A 22 -9.69 -2.16 1.52
C ASP A 22 -10.38 -2.01 0.16
N THR A 23 -11.62 -2.51 0.06
CA THR A 23 -12.44 -2.36 -1.15
C THR A 23 -13.07 -0.97 -1.29
N GLY A 24 -12.98 -0.12 -0.26
CA GLY A 24 -13.50 1.24 -0.23
C GLY A 24 -12.52 2.31 -0.74
N SER A 25 -11.24 2.00 -0.89
CA SER A 25 -10.21 2.93 -1.39
C SER A 25 -9.40 2.34 -2.55
N GLY A 26 -8.68 3.20 -3.29
CA GLY A 26 -7.95 2.81 -4.51
C GLY A 26 -6.43 2.79 -4.38
N ASN A 27 -5.88 3.35 -3.29
CA ASN A 27 -4.44 3.54 -3.14
C ASN A 27 -3.79 2.42 -2.33
N LEU A 28 -2.59 2.01 -2.75
CA LEU A 28 -1.67 1.25 -1.92
C LEU A 28 -0.71 2.23 -1.25
N TRP A 29 -0.51 2.11 0.06
CA TRP A 29 0.54 2.83 0.77
C TRP A 29 1.07 2.03 1.96
N VAL A 30 2.33 2.28 2.31
CA VAL A 30 3.01 1.72 3.48
C VAL A 30 3.86 2.79 4.18
N PRO A 31 4.22 2.60 5.45
CA PRO A 31 5.07 3.53 6.17
C PRO A 31 6.46 3.65 5.53
N SER A 32 7.03 4.85 5.44
CA SER A 32 8.40 5.05 4.96
C SER A 32 9.40 5.22 6.09
N THR A 33 10.67 4.87 5.88
CA THR A 33 11.76 5.25 6.80
C THR A 33 11.90 6.77 6.99
N SER A 34 11.34 7.58 6.08
CA SER A 34 11.26 9.03 6.20
C SER A 34 10.21 9.49 7.22
N CYS A 35 9.21 8.66 7.54
CA CYS A 35 8.21 8.95 8.56
C CYS A 35 8.77 8.68 9.97
N GLN A 36 8.70 9.70 10.83
CA GLN A 36 9.21 9.69 12.20
C GLN A 36 8.08 9.86 13.24
N THR A 37 6.82 9.67 12.85
CA THR A 37 5.72 9.67 13.81
C THR A 37 5.75 8.38 14.64
N ALA A 38 5.22 8.41 15.86
CA ALA A 38 5.17 7.22 16.70
C ALA A 38 4.41 6.06 16.02
N ALA A 39 3.39 6.37 15.20
CA ALA A 39 2.66 5.37 14.42
C ALA A 39 3.60 4.64 13.45
N CYS A 40 4.38 5.39 12.65
CA CYS A 40 5.32 4.81 11.71
C CYS A 40 6.46 4.04 12.40
N GLU A 41 6.98 4.54 13.52
CA GLU A 41 8.08 3.88 14.24
C GLU A 41 7.66 2.54 14.87
N ASN A 42 6.36 2.37 15.17
CA ASN A 42 5.81 1.12 15.70
C ASN A 42 5.51 0.07 14.62
N HIS A 43 5.59 0.45 13.34
CA HIS A 43 5.27 -0.40 12.19
C HIS A 43 6.48 -0.68 11.30
N SER A 44 6.33 -1.66 10.41
CA SER A 44 7.30 -1.93 9.36
C SER A 44 7.37 -0.73 8.41
N ARG A 45 8.59 -0.28 8.13
CA ARG A 45 8.85 0.89 7.27
C ARG A 45 9.62 0.50 6.03
N PHE A 46 9.10 0.90 4.88
CA PHE A 46 9.77 0.76 3.60
C PHE A 46 10.99 1.67 3.53
N ASN A 47 12.13 1.07 3.20
CA ASN A 47 13.38 1.75 2.96
C ASN A 47 13.67 1.78 1.45
N PRO A 48 13.48 2.93 0.78
CA PRO A 48 13.76 3.07 -0.66
C PRO A 48 15.21 2.73 -1.03
N SER A 49 16.17 3.02 -0.15
CA SER A 49 17.60 2.77 -0.41
C SER A 49 17.99 1.29 -0.42
N GLN A 50 17.10 0.42 0.10
CA GLN A 50 17.31 -1.03 0.17
C GLN A 50 16.61 -1.79 -0.97
N SER A 51 15.91 -1.10 -1.87
CA SER A 51 15.30 -1.71 -3.05
C SER A 51 16.00 -1.25 -4.32
N SER A 52 16.54 -2.21 -5.07
CA SER A 52 17.18 -1.99 -6.38
C SER A 52 16.19 -1.70 -7.51
N THR A 53 14.90 -1.98 -7.30
CA THR A 53 13.82 -1.75 -8.27
C THR A 53 12.99 -0.49 -7.97
N PHE A 54 13.29 0.20 -6.87
CA PHE A 54 12.58 1.41 -6.49
C PHE A 54 12.86 2.56 -7.46
N SER A 55 11.81 3.30 -7.80
CA SER A 55 11.88 4.54 -8.55
C SER A 55 10.95 5.58 -7.91
N GLY A 56 11.53 6.61 -7.30
CA GLY A 56 10.77 7.68 -6.64
C GLY A 56 10.08 8.61 -7.64
N ILE A 57 8.96 9.19 -7.21
CA ILE A 57 8.23 10.22 -7.93
C ILE A 57 8.25 11.48 -7.06
N ASP A 58 8.67 12.61 -7.64
CA ASP A 58 8.68 13.91 -6.95
C ASP A 58 7.26 14.49 -6.86
N ALA A 59 6.37 13.77 -6.14
CA ALA A 59 4.98 14.11 -5.95
C ALA A 59 4.49 13.63 -4.58
N THR A 60 3.85 14.54 -3.84
CA THR A 60 3.26 14.27 -2.52
C THR A 60 1.75 14.44 -2.58
N TYR A 61 1.02 13.55 -1.92
CA TYR A 61 -0.44 13.59 -1.80
C TYR A 61 -0.86 13.45 -0.34
N THR A 62 -2.05 13.95 -0.03
CA THR A 62 -2.71 13.72 1.26
C THR A 62 -3.90 12.79 1.03
N LEU A 63 -3.89 11.64 1.71
CA LEU A 63 -4.95 10.66 1.72
C LEU A 63 -5.81 10.89 2.98
N SER A 64 -7.04 11.36 2.79
CA SER A 64 -7.96 11.62 3.89
C SER A 64 -8.81 10.41 4.21
N TYR A 65 -8.61 9.85 5.40
CA TYR A 65 -9.46 8.81 5.96
C TYR A 65 -10.38 9.41 7.02
N GLY A 66 -11.53 8.77 7.30
CA GLY A 66 -12.51 9.29 8.26
C GLY A 66 -11.98 9.51 9.69
N PHE A 67 -10.79 9.00 10.00
CA PHE A 67 -10.12 9.07 11.29
C PHE A 67 -8.77 9.81 11.25
N GLY A 68 -8.39 10.37 10.10
CA GLY A 68 -7.17 11.19 9.99
C GLY A 68 -6.60 11.23 8.57
N ASP A 69 -5.69 12.17 8.36
CA ASP A 69 -5.01 12.39 7.08
C ASP A 69 -3.63 11.75 7.10
N VAL A 70 -3.28 11.03 6.04
CA VAL A 70 -1.94 10.45 5.83
C VAL A 70 -1.29 11.20 4.68
N SER A 71 -0.12 11.78 4.91
CA SER A 71 0.68 12.38 3.82
C SER A 71 1.61 11.32 3.24
N VAL A 72 1.62 11.17 1.92
CA VAL A 72 2.45 10.19 1.21
C VAL A 72 3.25 10.84 0.10
N GLU A 73 4.50 10.41 -0.09
CA GLU A 73 5.27 10.60 -1.32
C GLU A 73 5.02 9.41 -2.24
N LEU A 74 4.95 9.60 -3.55
CA LEU A 74 4.71 8.48 -4.46
C LEU A 74 6.01 7.84 -4.95
N GLY A 75 5.94 6.53 -5.21
CA GLY A 75 7.03 5.77 -5.80
C GLY A 75 6.50 4.61 -6.62
N TYR A 76 7.36 4.07 -7.46
CA TYR A 76 7.16 2.79 -8.13
C TYR A 76 8.10 1.75 -7.56
N ASP A 77 7.58 0.55 -7.36
CA ASP A 77 8.41 -0.64 -7.12
C ASP A 77 7.68 -1.92 -7.53
N THR A 78 8.32 -3.06 -7.35
CA THR A 78 7.70 -4.38 -7.52
C THR A 78 6.94 -4.75 -6.26
N VAL A 79 5.65 -5.04 -6.40
CA VAL A 79 4.78 -5.51 -5.32
C VAL A 79 4.46 -6.98 -5.56
N THR A 80 4.64 -7.80 -4.54
CA THR A 80 4.32 -9.24 -4.58
C THR A 80 3.27 -9.56 -3.54
N ILE A 81 2.26 -10.30 -3.96
CA ILE A 81 1.20 -10.84 -3.10
C ILE A 81 1.16 -12.34 -3.33
N GLN A 82 1.73 -13.10 -2.40
CA GLN A 82 1.95 -14.54 -2.56
C GLN A 82 2.73 -14.84 -3.85
N ASN A 83 2.06 -15.43 -4.85
CA ASN A 83 2.64 -15.78 -6.16
C ASN A 83 2.33 -14.76 -7.27
N ILE A 84 1.59 -13.69 -6.97
CA ILE A 84 1.28 -12.63 -7.91
C ILE A 84 2.36 -11.55 -7.81
N VAL A 85 3.02 -11.25 -8.92
CA VAL A 85 4.09 -10.25 -8.98
C VAL A 85 3.66 -9.12 -9.90
N VAL A 86 3.54 -7.92 -9.37
CA VAL A 86 3.17 -6.71 -10.11
C VAL A 86 4.38 -5.80 -10.17
N SER A 87 4.97 -5.65 -11.35
CA SER A 87 6.11 -4.77 -11.55
C SER A 87 5.66 -3.32 -11.76
N SER A 88 6.53 -2.36 -11.43
CA SER A 88 6.25 -0.93 -11.61
C SER A 88 4.89 -0.50 -11.03
N GLN A 89 4.56 -1.01 -9.85
CA GLN A 89 3.37 -0.64 -9.12
C GLN A 89 3.58 0.69 -8.41
N GLU A 90 2.66 1.63 -8.61
CA GLU A 90 2.62 2.87 -7.84
C GLU A 90 2.17 2.57 -6.39
N PHE A 91 2.82 3.19 -5.43
CA PHE A 91 2.39 3.18 -4.05
C PHE A 91 2.84 4.45 -3.31
N GLY A 92 2.11 4.75 -2.24
CA GLY A 92 2.45 5.82 -1.31
C GLY A 92 3.45 5.36 -0.25
N LEU A 93 4.48 6.18 -0.04
CA LEU A 93 5.42 6.14 1.05
C LEU A 93 4.97 7.15 2.09
N SER A 94 4.45 6.70 3.23
CA SER A 94 3.96 7.65 4.24
C SER A 94 5.08 8.53 4.77
N LEU A 95 4.81 9.83 4.89
CA LEU A 95 5.68 10.84 5.48
C LEU A 95 5.16 11.28 6.85
N ASN A 96 3.83 11.23 7.02
CA ASN A 96 3.16 11.56 8.26
C ASN A 96 1.91 10.69 8.43
N GLU A 97 1.78 10.11 9.62
CA GLU A 97 0.61 9.35 10.05
C GLU A 97 0.16 9.85 11.42
N PRO A 98 -1.15 10.10 11.63
CA PRO A 98 -1.71 10.45 12.92
C PRO A 98 -1.44 9.35 13.95
N THR A 99 -1.01 9.69 15.16
CA THR A 99 -0.73 8.68 16.19
C THR A 99 -1.94 7.80 16.50
N SER A 100 -3.14 8.39 16.64
CA SER A 100 -4.38 7.63 16.81
C SER A 100 -5.22 7.74 15.54
N PRO A 101 -5.79 6.63 15.01
CA PRO A 101 -5.74 5.27 15.55
C PRO A 101 -4.52 4.45 15.10
N PHE A 102 -3.71 4.95 14.16
CA PHE A 102 -2.72 4.15 13.43
C PHE A 102 -1.70 3.43 14.32
N TYR A 103 -1.26 4.04 15.42
CA TYR A 103 -0.33 3.42 16.38
C TYR A 103 -0.85 2.11 16.98
N TYR A 104 -2.17 1.94 17.10
CA TYR A 104 -2.80 0.80 17.76
C TYR A 104 -3.32 -0.27 16.76
N LEU A 105 -3.04 -0.10 15.47
CA LEU A 105 -3.42 -1.08 14.46
C LEU A 105 -2.39 -2.21 14.40
N ASP A 106 -2.84 -3.40 14.00
CA ASP A 106 -1.96 -4.57 13.83
C ASP A 106 -1.41 -4.69 12.40
N PHE A 107 -1.68 -3.69 11.54
CA PHE A 107 -1.25 -3.66 10.14
C PHE A 107 -0.52 -2.36 9.84
N ASP A 108 0.48 -2.44 8.96
CA ASP A 108 1.38 -1.34 8.63
C ASP A 108 0.75 -0.32 7.67
N GLY A 109 -0.03 -0.79 6.69
CA GLY A 109 -0.54 0.05 5.62
C GLY A 109 -1.88 -0.40 5.05
N ILE A 110 -2.30 0.24 3.96
CA ILE A 110 -3.58 -0.06 3.29
C ILE A 110 -3.30 -0.41 1.84
N LEU A 111 -3.95 -1.47 1.37
CA LEU A 111 -4.02 -1.85 -0.03
C LEU A 111 -5.44 -1.63 -0.52
N GLY A 112 -5.64 -0.54 -1.25
CA GLY A 112 -6.89 -0.22 -1.93
C GLY A 112 -7.17 -1.16 -3.10
N MET A 113 -8.39 -1.71 -3.13
CA MET A 113 -8.86 -2.68 -4.13
C MET A 113 -10.10 -2.19 -4.90
N SER A 114 -10.45 -0.91 -4.76
CA SER A 114 -11.58 -0.30 -5.46
C SER A 114 -11.28 -0.05 -6.94
N TYR A 115 -12.28 0.50 -7.65
CA TYR A 115 -12.18 0.79 -9.08
C TYR A 115 -11.12 1.88 -9.38
N PRO A 116 -10.42 1.82 -10.53
CA PRO A 116 -9.49 2.82 -11.04
C PRO A 116 -9.74 4.29 -10.68
N GLY A 117 -10.99 4.74 -10.77
CA GLY A 117 -11.35 6.15 -10.59
C GLY A 117 -11.32 6.66 -9.15
N VAL A 118 -11.00 5.78 -8.18
CA VAL A 118 -10.98 6.10 -6.74
C VAL A 118 -9.56 6.27 -6.21
N GLY A 119 -8.53 5.91 -6.99
CA GLY A 119 -7.12 6.17 -6.66
C GLY A 119 -6.70 7.61 -6.96
N ILE A 120 -5.39 7.87 -6.80
CA ILE A 120 -4.81 9.17 -7.18
C ILE A 120 -4.86 9.28 -8.72
N SER A 121 -5.47 10.34 -9.21
CA SER A 121 -5.63 10.57 -10.66
C SER A 121 -4.29 10.57 -11.38
N GLY A 122 -4.19 9.81 -12.47
CA GLY A 122 -2.98 9.70 -13.28
C GLY A 122 -2.08 8.51 -12.95
N TYR A 123 -2.40 7.76 -11.88
CA TYR A 123 -1.67 6.54 -11.50
C TYR A 123 -2.59 5.32 -11.53
N ASN A 124 -2.02 4.17 -11.87
CA ASN A 124 -2.76 2.91 -11.89
C ASN A 124 -2.83 2.30 -10.49
N THR A 125 -4.04 1.94 -10.07
CA THR A 125 -4.26 1.08 -8.90
C THR A 125 -3.61 -0.29 -9.08
N LEU A 126 -3.37 -1.00 -7.97
CA LEU A 126 -2.83 -2.36 -8.01
C LEU A 126 -3.68 -3.31 -8.87
N MET A 127 -5.00 -3.25 -8.71
CA MET A 127 -5.93 -4.07 -9.47
C MET A 127 -5.84 -3.82 -10.99
N GLN A 128 -5.63 -2.57 -11.40
CA GLN A 128 -5.41 -2.25 -12.82
C GLN A 128 -4.11 -2.84 -13.34
N ASN A 129 -3.01 -2.71 -12.60
CA ASN A 129 -1.73 -3.25 -13.02
C ASN A 129 -1.75 -4.78 -13.07
N MET A 130 -2.42 -5.44 -12.13
CA MET A 130 -2.63 -6.89 -12.19
C MET A 130 -3.37 -7.32 -13.47
N LEU A 131 -4.41 -6.60 -13.88
CA LEU A 131 -5.14 -6.86 -15.12
C LEU A 131 -4.26 -6.60 -16.36
N GLN A 132 -3.58 -5.44 -16.41
CA GLN A 132 -2.75 -5.04 -17.55
C GLN A 132 -1.53 -5.96 -17.73
N GLN A 133 -1.00 -6.51 -16.65
CA GLN A 133 0.15 -7.40 -16.65
C GLN A 133 -0.24 -8.89 -16.71
N ASN A 134 -1.51 -9.20 -16.98
CA ASN A 134 -2.06 -10.56 -17.05
C ASN A 134 -1.72 -11.44 -15.84
N GLN A 135 -1.74 -10.84 -14.64
CA GLN A 135 -1.45 -11.54 -13.39
C GLN A 135 -2.68 -12.26 -12.79
N LEU A 136 -3.86 -12.02 -13.34
CA LEU A 136 -5.11 -12.66 -12.91
C LEU A 136 -5.60 -13.62 -13.99
N SER A 137 -6.00 -14.83 -13.58
CA SER A 137 -6.63 -15.80 -14.50
C SER A 137 -8.01 -15.33 -14.96
N GLU A 138 -8.75 -14.65 -14.08
CA GLU A 138 -10.05 -14.04 -14.35
C GLU A 138 -10.06 -12.65 -13.70
N PRO A 139 -10.78 -11.66 -14.26
CA PRO A 139 -10.85 -10.29 -13.72
C PRO A 139 -11.76 -10.21 -12.48
N ILE A 140 -11.56 -11.11 -11.51
CA ILE A 140 -12.38 -11.30 -10.32
C ILE A 140 -11.46 -11.57 -9.13
N PHE A 141 -11.76 -10.95 -7.99
CA PHE A 141 -11.24 -11.35 -6.67
C PHE A 141 -12.41 -11.63 -5.74
N SER A 142 -12.19 -12.38 -4.66
CA SER A 142 -13.22 -12.69 -3.68
C SER A 142 -12.64 -12.70 -2.27
N PHE A 143 -13.46 -12.32 -1.30
CA PHE A 143 -13.12 -12.42 0.12
C PHE A 143 -13.92 -13.53 0.77
N TYR A 144 -13.24 -14.36 1.55
CA TYR A 144 -13.85 -15.28 2.48
C TYR A 144 -13.37 -14.95 3.88
N TYR A 145 -14.30 -14.66 4.78
CA TYR A 145 -14.01 -14.34 6.17
C TYR A 145 -14.50 -15.47 7.07
N SER A 146 -13.59 -16.09 7.82
CA SER A 146 -13.97 -17.02 8.87
C SER A 146 -14.68 -16.28 10.01
N ARG A 147 -15.70 -16.91 10.60
CA ARG A 147 -16.42 -16.40 11.76
C ARG A 147 -15.71 -16.73 13.06
#